data_AF-A0A0L0C694-F1
#
_entry.id   AF-A0A0L0C694-F1
#
_cell.length_a   1.000
_cell.length_b   1.000
_cell.length_c   1.000
_cell.angle_alpha   90.00
_cell.angle_beta   90.00
_cell.angle_gamma   90.00
#
_symmetry.space_group_name_H-M   'P 1'
#
loop_
_entity.id
_entity.type
_entity.pdbx_description
1 polymer ?
#
loop_
_entity_poly.entity_id
_entity_poly.type
_entity_poly.pdbx_seq_one_letter_code
_entity_poly.pdbx_strand_id
1 'polypeptide(L)'
;LLALLGMREVNLHDINERPPLEAKINHLSRSRIRSGLEKSIQSLHSLQGLVFNAKNFPIPTEVQQESTKAVENILLGLNFLQLGYLEMAKQVTGLAFESAERAFFNKHMIEQAYFPNEHKLAVYVPLIGPISLVVLGSWMRLRRQARALAEAEAKAKPPVADEEKVKQD
;
A
#
# COMPACT_ATOMS: atom_id res chain seq x y z
N LEU A 1 42.74 -55.16 -17.91
CA LEU A 1 42.96 -53.96 -18.76
C LEU A 1 41.96 -52.83 -18.47
N LEU A 2 40.65 -53.10 -18.32
CA LEU A 2 39.65 -52.06 -17.95
C LEU A 2 39.84 -51.45 -16.55
N ALA A 3 40.23 -52.24 -15.54
CA ALA A 3 40.50 -51.73 -14.18
C ALA A 3 41.75 -50.83 -14.07
N LEU A 4 42.68 -50.93 -15.02
CA LEU A 4 43.92 -50.13 -15.06
C LEU A 4 43.69 -48.72 -15.63
N LEU A 5 42.51 -48.48 -16.21
CA LEU A 5 42.07 -47.21 -16.82
C LEU A 5 41.20 -46.37 -15.86
N GLY A 6 41.09 -46.77 -14.59
CA GLY A 6 40.29 -46.04 -13.59
C GLY A 6 38.78 -46.09 -13.82
N MET A 7 38.30 -46.87 -14.80
CA MET A 7 36.87 -47.05 -15.02
C MET A 7 36.32 -48.04 -14.00
N ARG A 8 35.81 -47.49 -12.90
CA ARG A 8 34.95 -48.18 -11.92
C ARG A 8 33.84 -48.89 -12.68
N GLU A 9 33.76 -50.21 -12.54
CA GLU A 9 32.74 -51.00 -13.23
C GLU A 9 31.36 -50.43 -12.94
N VAL A 10 30.72 -49.92 -14.00
CA VAL A 10 29.35 -49.43 -13.91
C VAL A 10 28.49 -50.66 -13.73
N ASN A 11 28.14 -50.93 -12.47
CA ASN A 11 27.27 -52.02 -12.09
C ASN A 11 25.91 -51.77 -12.74
N LEU A 12 25.54 -52.58 -13.73
CA LEU A 12 24.27 -52.44 -14.47
C LEU A 12 23.02 -52.53 -13.56
N HIS A 13 23.20 -52.98 -12.31
CA HIS A 13 22.17 -52.98 -11.27
C HIS A 13 21.88 -51.57 -10.68
N ASP A 14 22.87 -50.66 -10.64
CA ASP A 14 22.70 -49.27 -10.14
C ASP A 14 21.86 -48.40 -11.10
N ILE A 15 21.70 -48.83 -12.35
CA ILE A 15 20.85 -48.14 -13.34
C ILE A 15 19.36 -48.38 -13.04
N ASN A 16 19.02 -49.50 -12.40
CA ASN A 16 17.64 -49.91 -12.13
C ASN A 16 17.09 -49.36 -10.79
N GLU A 17 17.97 -48.95 -9.86
CA GLU A 17 17.56 -48.30 -8.61
C GLU A 17 17.32 -46.79 -8.75
N ARG A 18 17.80 -46.19 -9.85
CA ARG A 18 17.53 -44.78 -10.14
C ARG A 18 16.14 -44.64 -10.75
N PRO A 19 15.27 -43.76 -10.20
CA PRO A 19 14.00 -43.50 -10.86
C PRO A 19 14.28 -43.03 -12.29
N PRO A 20 13.48 -43.49 -13.28
CA PRO A 20 13.70 -43.13 -14.68
C PRO A 20 13.78 -41.61 -14.83
N LEU A 21 14.59 -41.12 -15.76
CA LEU A 21 14.85 -39.69 -15.98
C LEU A 21 13.55 -38.87 -16.02
N GLU A 22 12.50 -39.42 -16.63
CA GLU A 22 11.16 -38.83 -16.71
C GLU A 22 10.51 -38.62 -15.33
N ALA A 23 10.64 -39.59 -14.42
CA ALA A 23 10.12 -39.46 -13.05
C ALA A 23 10.85 -38.34 -12.28
N LYS A 24 12.17 -38.19 -12.49
CA LYS A 24 12.94 -37.08 -11.91
C LYS A 24 12.51 -35.73 -12.46
N ILE A 25 12.32 -35.63 -13.78
CA ILE A 25 11.81 -34.41 -14.44
C ILE A 25 10.43 -34.06 -13.89
N ASN A 26 9.51 -35.03 -13.82
CA ASN A 26 8.16 -34.82 -13.29
C ASN A 26 8.17 -34.34 -11.84
N HIS A 27 9.04 -34.90 -11.00
CA HIS A 27 9.22 -34.45 -9.62
C HIS A 27 9.69 -32.99 -9.54
N LEU A 28 10.71 -32.62 -10.34
CA LEU A 28 11.21 -31.25 -10.40
C LEU A 28 10.15 -30.27 -10.92
N SER A 29 9.40 -30.66 -11.95
CA SER A 29 8.29 -29.86 -12.48
C SER A 29 7.23 -29.62 -11.42
N ARG A 30 6.79 -30.65 -10.68
CA ARG A 30 5.83 -30.51 -9.57
C ARG A 30 6.34 -29.57 -8.47
N SER A 31 7.60 -29.73 -8.07
CA SER A 31 8.23 -28.86 -7.07
C SER A 31 8.27 -27.40 -7.55
N ARG A 32 8.61 -27.16 -8.81
CA ARG A 32 8.69 -25.81 -9.36
C ARG A 32 7.32 -25.16 -9.52
N ILE A 33 6.31 -25.91 -9.94
CA ILE A 33 4.91 -25.45 -10.00
C ILE A 33 4.44 -25.04 -8.61
N ARG A 34 4.65 -25.89 -7.59
CA ARG A 34 4.28 -25.57 -6.21
C ARG A 34 4.97 -24.30 -5.72
N SER A 35 6.28 -24.18 -5.92
CA SER A 35 7.02 -22.97 -5.56
C SER A 35 6.51 -21.73 -6.30
N GLY A 36 6.11 -21.87 -7.56
CA GLY A 36 5.48 -20.80 -8.33
C GLY A 36 4.15 -20.34 -7.72
N LEU A 37 3.26 -21.29 -7.37
CA LEU A 37 1.99 -20.98 -6.72
C LEU A 37 2.18 -20.32 -5.35
N GLU A 38 3.11 -20.83 -4.54
CA GLU A 38 3.47 -20.24 -3.24
C GLU A 38 3.95 -18.79 -3.41
N LYS A 39 4.77 -18.50 -4.43
CA LYS A 39 5.21 -17.13 -4.73
C LYS A 39 4.06 -16.22 -5.18
N SER A 40 3.16 -16.70 -6.02
CA SER A 40 1.97 -15.93 -6.44
C SER A 40 1.09 -15.56 -5.24
N ILE A 41 0.85 -16.53 -4.34
CA ILE A 41 0.11 -16.30 -3.09
C ILE A 41 0.83 -15.28 -2.21
N GLN A 42 2.15 -15.41 -2.07
CA GLN A 42 2.95 -14.49 -1.27
C GLN A 42 2.89 -13.05 -1.83
N SER A 43 2.88 -12.89 -3.15
CA SER A 43 2.73 -11.59 -3.80
C SER A 43 1.37 -10.96 -3.50
N LEU A 44 0.28 -11.73 -3.62
CA LEU A 44 -1.07 -11.28 -3.25
C LEU A 44 -1.19 -10.92 -1.76
N HIS A 45 -0.55 -11.69 -0.89
CA HIS A 45 -0.50 -11.39 0.55
C HIS A 45 0.26 -10.09 0.83
N SER A 46 1.38 -9.85 0.16
CA SER A 46 2.10 -8.58 0.25
C SER A 46 1.26 -7.40 -0.25
N LEU A 47 0.53 -7.58 -1.36
CA LEU A 47 -0.43 -6.59 -1.88
C LEU A 47 -1.52 -6.27 -0.85
N GLN A 48 -2.10 -7.30 -0.22
CA GLN A 48 -3.09 -7.14 0.84
C GLN A 48 -2.55 -6.29 2.00
N GLY A 49 -1.31 -6.52 2.41
CA GLY A 49 -0.63 -5.72 3.43
C GLY A 49 -0.50 -4.24 3.02
N LEU A 50 -0.12 -3.96 1.77
CA LEU A 50 -0.06 -2.59 1.25
C LEU A 50 -1.44 -1.90 1.27
N VAL A 51 -2.47 -2.61 0.82
CA VAL A 51 -3.85 -2.10 0.80
C VAL A 51 -4.36 -1.77 2.21
N PHE A 52 -4.12 -2.63 3.20
CA PHE A 52 -4.55 -2.36 4.58
C PHE A 52 -3.82 -1.19 5.23
N ASN A 53 -2.55 -0.99 4.89
CA ASN A 53 -1.78 0.15 5.40
C ASN A 53 -2.19 1.46 4.72
N ALA A 54 -2.64 1.40 3.46
CA ALA A 54 -3.17 2.53 2.69
C ALA A 54 -4.64 2.84 3.03
N LYS A 55 -4.95 3.13 4.31
CA LYS A 55 -6.31 3.30 4.86
C LYS A 55 -7.24 4.33 4.17
N ASN A 56 -6.75 5.13 3.22
CA ASN A 56 -7.50 6.25 2.62
C ASN A 56 -7.46 6.29 1.07
N PHE A 57 -7.11 5.19 0.39
CA PHE A 57 -7.00 5.20 -1.08
C PHE A 57 -7.98 4.24 -1.78
N PRO A 58 -8.71 4.68 -2.83
CA PRO A 58 -9.54 3.78 -3.63
C PRO A 58 -8.66 2.82 -4.43
N ILE A 59 -8.89 1.52 -4.27
CA ILE A 59 -8.15 0.47 -5.00
C ILE A 59 -8.50 0.57 -6.50
N PRO A 60 -7.52 0.75 -7.40
CA PRO A 60 -7.78 0.81 -8.84
C PRO A 60 -8.48 -0.46 -9.34
N THR A 61 -9.39 -0.30 -10.30
CA THR A 61 -10.13 -1.42 -10.89
C THR A 61 -9.19 -2.44 -11.53
N GLU A 62 -8.08 -1.99 -12.11
CA GLU A 62 -7.06 -2.86 -12.73
C GLU A 62 -6.41 -3.78 -11.69
N VAL A 63 -6.13 -3.26 -10.48
CA VAL A 63 -5.55 -4.06 -9.38
C VAL A 63 -6.54 -5.13 -8.93
N GLN A 64 -7.84 -4.78 -8.86
CA GLN A 64 -8.89 -5.73 -8.50
C GLN A 64 -9.01 -6.84 -9.56
N GLN A 65 -9.04 -6.48 -10.85
CA GLN A 65 -9.13 -7.44 -11.94
C GLN A 65 -7.93 -8.38 -12.01
N GLU A 66 -6.71 -7.85 -11.92
CA GLU A 66 -5.50 -8.68 -11.95
C GLU A 66 -5.37 -9.56 -10.70
N SER A 67 -5.78 -9.07 -9.53
CA SER A 67 -5.86 -9.90 -8.31
C SER A 67 -6.84 -11.06 -8.45
N THR A 68 -8.04 -10.81 -9.00
CA THR A 68 -9.04 -11.86 -9.26
C THR A 68 -8.50 -12.89 -10.25
N LYS A 69 -7.92 -12.45 -11.38
CA LYS A 69 -7.29 -13.36 -12.36
C LYS A 69 -6.18 -14.18 -11.74
N ALA A 70 -5.36 -13.59 -10.86
CA ALA A 70 -4.29 -14.30 -10.17
C ALA A 70 -4.88 -15.42 -9.29
N VAL A 71 -5.92 -15.14 -8.51
CA VAL A 71 -6.60 -16.14 -7.67
C VAL A 71 -7.21 -17.25 -8.51
N GLU A 72 -7.93 -16.92 -9.58
CA GLU A 72 -8.52 -17.90 -10.51
C GLU A 72 -7.46 -18.82 -11.11
N ASN A 73 -6.36 -18.26 -11.58
CA ASN A 73 -5.23 -19.03 -12.13
C ASN A 73 -4.53 -19.87 -11.05
N ILE A 74 -4.41 -19.40 -9.81
CA ILE A 74 -3.87 -20.23 -8.71
C ILE A 74 -4.75 -21.47 -8.50
N LEU A 75 -6.08 -21.30 -8.46
CA LEU A 75 -7.02 -22.41 -8.29
C LEU A 75 -6.96 -23.39 -9.45
N LEU A 76 -6.91 -22.89 -10.70
CA LEU A 76 -6.74 -23.72 -11.90
C LEU A 76 -5.39 -24.47 -11.88
N GLY A 77 -4.31 -23.81 -11.49
CA GLY A 77 -2.98 -24.42 -11.36
C GLY A 77 -2.94 -25.53 -10.33
N LEU A 78 -3.58 -25.36 -9.18
CA LEU A 78 -3.76 -26.39 -8.16
C LEU A 78 -4.56 -27.59 -8.70
N ASN A 79 -5.63 -27.34 -9.43
CA ASN A 79 -6.46 -28.38 -10.04
C ASN A 79 -5.66 -29.21 -11.07
N PHE A 80 -4.96 -28.56 -12.00
CA PHE A 80 -4.12 -29.24 -12.98
C PHE A 80 -2.97 -30.02 -12.33
N LEU A 81 -2.39 -29.51 -11.23
CA LEU A 81 -1.35 -30.21 -10.48
C LEU A 81 -1.87 -31.48 -9.80
N GLN A 82 -3.10 -31.43 -9.26
CA GLN A 82 -3.78 -32.60 -8.68
C GLN A 82 -4.12 -33.65 -9.73
N LEU A 83 -4.62 -33.23 -10.90
CA LEU A 83 -4.93 -34.10 -12.03
C LEU A 83 -3.69 -34.66 -12.74
N GLY A 84 -2.50 -34.12 -12.46
CA GLY A 84 -1.24 -34.57 -13.06
C GLY A 84 -0.91 -33.94 -14.41
N TYR A 85 -1.69 -32.95 -14.86
CA TYR A 85 -1.43 -32.19 -16.09
C TYR A 85 -0.33 -31.13 -15.86
N LEU A 86 0.93 -31.59 -15.76
CA LEU A 86 2.06 -30.74 -15.34
C LEU A 86 2.34 -29.56 -16.27
N GLU A 87 2.23 -29.73 -17.58
CA GLU A 87 2.46 -28.63 -18.53
C GLU A 87 1.38 -27.54 -18.43
N MET A 88 0.11 -27.94 -18.33
CA MET A 88 -0.99 -26.99 -18.12
C MET A 88 -0.86 -26.28 -16.76
N ALA A 89 -0.55 -27.03 -15.71
CA ALA A 89 -0.32 -26.48 -14.37
C ALA A 89 0.82 -25.45 -14.39
N LYS A 90 1.92 -25.73 -15.09
CA LYS A 90 3.05 -24.82 -15.25
C LYS A 90 2.66 -23.53 -15.99
N GLN A 91 1.93 -23.64 -17.11
CA GLN A 91 1.47 -22.48 -17.88
C GLN A 91 0.58 -21.57 -17.04
N VAL A 92 -0.45 -22.15 -16.40
CA VAL A 92 -1.41 -21.38 -15.61
C VAL A 92 -0.77 -20.81 -14.35
N THR A 93 0.19 -21.51 -13.74
CA THR A 93 0.99 -20.97 -12.63
C THR A 93 1.82 -19.76 -13.05
N GLY A 94 2.35 -19.76 -14.28
CA GLY A 94 3.03 -18.60 -14.86
C GLY A 94 2.10 -17.40 -14.98
N LEU A 95 0.88 -17.60 -15.50
CA LEU A 95 -0.15 -16.57 -15.61
C LEU A 95 -0.60 -16.04 -14.24
N ALA A 96 -0.76 -16.93 -13.26
CA ALA A 96 -1.07 -16.55 -11.87
C ALA A 96 0.00 -15.64 -11.28
N PHE A 97 1.27 -16.00 -11.45
CA PHE A 97 2.40 -15.20 -10.97
C PHE A 97 2.44 -13.84 -11.64
N GLU A 98 2.31 -13.80 -12.96
CA GLU A 98 2.31 -12.56 -13.73
C GLU A 98 1.17 -11.63 -13.33
N SER A 99 -0.07 -12.11 -13.22
CA SER A 99 -1.20 -11.30 -12.78
C SER A 99 -1.04 -10.82 -11.32
N ALA A 100 -0.50 -11.66 -10.43
CA ALA A 100 -0.23 -11.25 -9.04
C ALA A 100 0.81 -10.13 -8.98
N GLU A 101 1.91 -10.25 -9.74
CA GLU A 101 2.94 -9.21 -9.83
C GLU A 101 2.42 -7.94 -10.52
N ARG A 102 1.61 -8.03 -11.58
CA ARG A 102 0.99 -6.85 -12.19
C ARG A 102 0.06 -6.11 -11.23
N ALA A 103 -0.68 -6.84 -10.39
CA ALA A 103 -1.52 -6.23 -9.35
C ALA A 103 -0.67 -5.53 -8.28
N PHE A 104 0.41 -6.18 -7.81
CA PHE A 104 1.33 -5.64 -6.80
C PHE A 104 2.11 -4.41 -7.31
N PHE A 105 2.66 -4.51 -8.52
CA PHE A 105 3.49 -3.48 -9.15
C PHE A 105 2.69 -2.50 -10.02
N ASN A 106 1.36 -2.41 -9.83
CA ASN A 106 0.59 -1.38 -10.53
C ASN A 106 1.16 0.01 -10.15
N LYS A 107 1.37 0.86 -11.16
CA LYS A 107 1.94 2.20 -11.00
C LYS A 107 1.33 2.98 -9.83
N HIS A 108 0.01 2.92 -9.67
CA HIS A 108 -0.70 3.63 -8.60
C HIS A 108 -0.48 3.02 -7.21
N MET A 109 -0.14 1.73 -7.11
CA MET A 109 0.20 1.06 -5.84
C MET A 109 1.65 1.35 -5.43
N ILE A 110 2.58 1.46 -6.39
CA ILE A 110 4.00 1.80 -6.11
C ILE A 110 4.14 3.29 -5.77
N GLU A 111 3.45 4.19 -6.49
CA GLU A 111 3.52 5.64 -6.26
C GLU A 111 3.09 6.02 -4.84
N GLN A 112 2.17 5.29 -4.21
CA GLN A 112 1.75 5.55 -2.82
C GLN A 112 2.74 5.03 -1.78
N ALA A 113 3.45 3.92 -2.07
CA ALA A 113 4.51 3.43 -1.19
C ALA A 113 5.74 4.36 -1.18
N TYR A 114 6.00 5.04 -2.31
CA TYR A 114 7.14 5.94 -2.47
C TYR A 114 6.84 7.42 -2.22
N PHE A 115 5.59 7.84 -2.37
CA PHE A 115 5.16 9.20 -2.10
C PHE A 115 3.98 9.17 -1.13
N PRO A 116 4.25 9.13 0.19
CA PRO A 116 3.26 9.54 1.16
C PRO A 116 2.79 10.95 0.74
N ASN A 117 1.54 11.30 1.06
CA ASN A 117 0.95 12.62 0.76
C ASN A 117 1.70 13.84 1.40
N GLU A 118 2.93 13.64 1.87
CA GLU A 118 3.90 14.58 2.41
C GLU A 118 4.35 15.66 1.41
N HIS A 119 4.20 15.45 0.10
CA HIS A 119 4.49 16.51 -0.89
C HIS A 119 3.43 17.61 -0.98
N LYS A 120 2.23 17.43 -0.41
CA LYS A 120 1.28 18.55 -0.25
C LYS A 120 1.63 19.42 0.96
N LEU A 121 2.12 18.83 2.05
CA LEU A 121 2.58 19.56 3.23
C LEU A 121 3.76 20.49 2.89
N ALA A 122 4.72 20.04 2.07
CA ALA A 122 5.84 20.88 1.66
C ALA A 122 5.44 22.17 0.91
N VAL A 123 4.31 22.15 0.20
CA VAL A 123 3.78 23.33 -0.52
C VAL A 123 2.93 24.22 0.38
N TYR A 124 2.14 23.65 1.30
CA TYR A 124 1.24 24.44 2.16
C TYR A 124 1.89 24.97 3.45
N VAL A 125 2.85 24.26 4.04
CA VAL A 125 3.52 24.67 5.29
C VAL A 125 4.21 26.04 5.18
N PRO A 126 4.92 26.39 4.09
CA PRO A 126 5.49 27.73 3.92
C PRO A 126 4.45 28.84 3.84
N LEU A 127 3.24 28.55 3.32
CA LEU A 127 2.16 29.53 3.12
C LEU A 127 1.32 29.78 4.38
N ILE A 128 1.20 28.79 5.27
CA ILE A 128 0.43 28.91 6.51
C ILE A 128 1.04 29.94 7.46
N GLY A 129 2.37 30.03 7.56
CA GLY A 129 3.06 30.97 8.45
C GLY A 129 2.72 32.45 8.17
N PRO A 130 2.96 32.96 6.95
CA PRO A 130 2.68 34.36 6.59
C PRO A 130 1.21 34.74 6.73
N ILE A 131 0.30 33.88 6.25
CA ILE A 131 -1.15 34.12 6.32
C ILE A 131 -1.60 34.19 7.78
N SER A 132 -1.12 33.26 8.62
CA SER A 132 -1.44 33.25 10.06
C SER A 132 -0.98 34.54 10.75
N LEU A 133 0.20 35.06 10.40
CA LEU A 133 0.74 36.29 10.99
C LEU A 133 -0.14 37.52 10.67
N VAL A 134 -0.59 37.65 9.42
CA VAL A 134 -1.44 38.77 8.96
C VAL A 134 -2.81 38.74 9.62
N VAL A 135 -3.42 37.55 9.70
CA VAL A 135 -4.73 37.36 10.34
C VAL A 135 -4.65 37.64 11.84
N LEU A 136 -3.67 37.09 12.55
CA LEU A 136 -3.49 37.34 13.98
C LEU A 136 -3.16 38.81 14.27
N GLY A 137 -2.32 39.44 13.45
CA GLY A 137 -2.02 40.87 13.55
C GLY A 137 -3.25 41.76 13.41
N SER A 138 -4.06 41.49 12.39
CA SER A 138 -5.31 42.22 12.13
C SER A 138 -6.33 42.02 13.26
N TRP A 139 -6.47 40.77 13.74
CA TRP A 139 -7.33 40.45 14.88
C TRP A 139 -6.91 41.22 16.13
N MET A 140 -5.62 41.20 16.49
CA MET A 140 -5.11 41.90 17.67
C MET A 140 -5.36 43.41 17.61
N ARG A 141 -5.21 44.01 16.42
CA ARG A 141 -5.50 45.44 16.20
C ARG A 141 -6.98 45.75 16.39
N LEU A 142 -7.89 44.96 15.79
CA LEU A 142 -9.32 45.13 15.98
C LEU A 142 -9.73 45.02 17.45
N ARG A 143 -9.19 44.03 18.19
CA ARG A 143 -9.45 43.88 19.63
C ARG A 143 -8.97 45.09 20.44
N ARG A 144 -7.80 45.64 20.12
CA ARG A 144 -7.29 46.84 20.80
C ARG A 144 -8.15 48.06 20.51
N GLN A 145 -8.58 48.25 19.27
CA GLN A 145 -9.47 49.36 18.88
C GLN A 145 -10.83 49.25 19.58
N ALA A 146 -11.43 48.05 19.60
CA ALA A 146 -12.69 47.83 20.30
C ALA A 146 -12.59 48.13 21.80
N ARG A 147 -11.49 47.75 22.46
CA ARG A 147 -11.25 48.10 23.88
C ARG A 147 -11.02 49.60 24.09
N ALA A 148 -10.24 50.25 23.23
CA ALA A 148 -9.97 51.68 23.32
C ALA A 148 -11.25 52.50 23.09
N LEU A 149 -12.13 52.07 22.18
CA LEU A 149 -13.44 52.68 21.96
C LEU A 149 -14.36 52.45 23.17
N ALA A 150 -14.40 51.25 23.75
CA ALA A 150 -15.17 50.98 24.96
C ALA A 150 -14.67 51.80 26.17
N GLU A 151 -13.35 51.98 26.32
CA GLU A 151 -12.75 52.83 27.36
C GLU A 151 -13.03 54.32 27.12
N ALA A 152 -13.06 54.77 25.85
CA ALA A 152 -13.41 56.13 25.48
C ALA A 152 -14.90 56.42 25.72
N GLU A 153 -15.80 55.51 25.37
CA GLU A 153 -17.23 55.60 25.67
C GLU A 153 -17.49 55.57 27.19
N ALA A 154 -16.73 54.77 27.95
CA ALA A 154 -16.83 54.73 29.41
C ALA A 154 -16.35 56.04 30.07
N LYS A 155 -15.34 56.72 29.50
CA LYS A 155 -14.89 58.05 29.97
C LYS A 155 -15.78 59.20 29.50
N ALA A 156 -16.48 59.04 28.37
CA ALA A 156 -17.34 60.06 27.78
C ALA A 156 -18.74 60.11 28.41
N LYS A 157 -19.12 59.11 29.23
CA LYS A 157 -20.38 59.16 30.00
C LYS A 157 -20.19 60.11 31.20
N PRO A 158 -20.85 61.28 31.22
CA PRO A 158 -20.65 62.27 32.29
C PRO A 158 -21.14 61.72 33.63
N PRO A 159 -20.58 62.20 34.77
CA PRO A 159 -21.14 61.89 36.08
C PRO A 159 -22.59 62.35 36.08
N VAL A 160 -23.50 61.45 36.41
CA VAL A 160 -24.90 61.76 36.66
C VAL A 160 -24.90 62.75 37.82
N ALA A 161 -25.05 64.04 37.49
CA ALA A 161 -25.29 65.08 38.47
C ALA A 161 -26.69 64.85 39.03
N ASP A 162 -26.77 64.87 40.36
CA ASP A 162 -27.97 64.71 41.16
C ASP A 162 -29.12 65.60 40.66
N GLU A 163 -30.08 65.01 39.96
CA GLU A 163 -31.43 65.56 39.84
C GLU A 163 -32.25 65.12 41.06
N GLU A 164 -32.03 65.77 42.19
CA GLU A 164 -33.05 65.84 43.24
C GLU A 164 -33.05 67.22 43.91
N LYS A 165 -33.32 68.25 43.11
CA LYS A 165 -33.98 69.46 43.64
C LYS A 165 -35.48 69.36 43.41
N VAL A 166 -36.11 68.84 44.46
CA VAL A 166 -37.53 68.84 44.78
C VAL A 166 -38.19 70.17 44.41
N LYS A 167 -39.24 70.07 43.60
CA LYS A 167 -40.29 71.07 43.38
C LYS A 167 -40.89 71.50 44.73
N GLN A 168 -40.84 72.81 45.00
CA GLN A 168 -41.97 73.75 45.11
C GLN A 168 -42.79 73.69 46.41
N ASP A 169 -42.95 74.89 46.99
CA ASP A 169 -44.17 75.52 47.52
C ASP A 169 -45.16 74.70 48.37
#